data_AF-A0A1L9QWF5-F1
#
_entry.id   AF-A0A1L9QWF5-F1
#
_cell.length_a   1.000
_cell.length_b   1.000
_cell.length_c   1.000
_cell.angle_alpha   90.00
_cell.angle_beta   90.00
_cell.angle_gamma   90.00
#
_symmetry.space_group_name_H-M   'P 1'
#
loop_
_entity.id
_entity.type
_entity.pdbx_description
1 polymer ?
#
loop_
_entity_poly.entity_id
_entity_poly.type
_entity_poly.pdbx_seq_one_letter_code
_entity_poly.pdbx_strand_id
1 'polypeptide(L)'
;MWPSCIENLMPFGYTLSEELPEFLREGFEKNGITEFVPVRIVALLGTCRTDEYMDCPNLPEWHLDNASSYDDPKEEYLADIGIYFWFDFDILDRDRQILPLRSVFNGGDADCNDGIWGVVWDRNTGTEVAHVRSIGGDESEIEVISQKHINSYQPHNICLPEATSPEFFCGLYFVQDLELEILIGLAIQWCYLR
;
A
#
# COMPACT_ATOMS: atom_id res chain seq x y z
N MET A 1 -9.32 -0.74 -14.71
CA MET A 1 -9.36 -2.18 -15.07
C MET A 1 -8.35 -2.84 -14.16
N TRP A 2 -8.70 -3.94 -13.50
CA TRP A 2 -7.70 -4.65 -12.69
C TRP A 2 -6.63 -5.22 -13.62
N PRO A 3 -5.35 -5.09 -13.29
CA PRO A 3 -4.25 -5.72 -14.01
C PRO A 3 -4.46 -7.22 -14.21
N SER A 4 -3.98 -7.76 -15.32
CA SER A 4 -4.12 -9.19 -15.65
C SER A 4 -3.44 -10.12 -14.64
N CYS A 5 -2.43 -9.63 -13.92
CA CYS A 5 -1.71 -10.44 -12.95
C CYS A 5 -2.54 -10.87 -11.73
N ILE A 6 -3.62 -10.14 -11.42
CA ILE A 6 -4.50 -10.47 -10.29
C ILE A 6 -5.16 -11.85 -10.42
N GLU A 7 -5.29 -12.36 -11.65
CA GLU A 7 -5.90 -13.66 -11.94
C GLU A 7 -4.97 -14.83 -11.61
N ASN A 8 -3.67 -14.58 -11.41
CA ASN A 8 -2.65 -15.61 -11.20
C ASN A 8 -1.72 -15.27 -10.01
N LEU A 9 -2.26 -14.66 -8.95
CA LEU A 9 -1.46 -14.31 -7.78
C LEU A 9 -0.85 -15.55 -7.10
N MET A 10 0.41 -15.43 -6.71
CA MET A 10 1.05 -16.39 -5.81
C MET A 10 0.52 -16.17 -4.39
N PRO A 11 0.01 -17.20 -3.69
CA PRO A 11 -0.49 -17.02 -2.34
C PRO A 11 0.65 -16.62 -1.39
N PHE A 12 0.31 -15.83 -0.38
CA PHE A 12 1.23 -15.55 0.72
C PHE A 12 1.63 -16.85 1.45
N GLY A 13 2.88 -16.92 1.90
CA GLY A 13 3.38 -18.03 2.73
C GLY A 13 2.80 -18.03 4.16
N TYR A 14 1.96 -17.06 4.48
CA TYR A 14 1.34 -16.84 5.78
C TYR A 14 -0.14 -16.49 5.62
N THR A 15 -0.86 -16.52 6.73
CA THR A 15 -2.28 -16.16 6.79
C THR A 15 -2.47 -14.89 7.59
N LEU A 16 -3.54 -14.16 7.31
CA LEU A 16 -3.89 -12.97 8.06
C LEU A 16 -4.19 -13.33 9.52
N SER A 17 -3.43 -12.75 10.46
CA SER A 17 -3.72 -12.87 11.88
C SER A 17 -4.97 -12.09 12.27
N GLU A 18 -5.78 -12.65 13.16
CA GLU A 18 -6.91 -11.94 13.79
C GLU A 18 -6.43 -10.83 14.73
N GLU A 19 -5.20 -10.93 15.23
CA GLU A 19 -4.61 -9.94 16.13
C GLU A 19 -4.02 -8.75 15.35
N LEU A 20 -4.20 -7.56 15.91
CA LEU A 20 -3.61 -6.32 15.39
C LEU A 20 -2.06 -6.39 15.50
N PRO A 21 -1.31 -5.85 14.52
CA PRO A 21 0.15 -5.79 14.63
C PRO A 21 0.57 -5.03 15.87
N GLU A 22 1.67 -5.43 16.50
CA GLU A 22 2.19 -4.75 17.69
C GLU A 22 2.41 -3.26 17.43
N PHE A 23 3.02 -2.89 16.30
CA PHE A 23 3.24 -1.49 15.94
C PHE A 23 1.95 -0.68 15.82
N LEU A 24 0.88 -1.25 15.24
CA LEU A 24 -0.42 -0.58 15.17
C LEU A 24 -1.06 -0.48 16.55
N ARG A 25 -1.02 -1.56 17.34
CA ARG A 25 -1.58 -1.60 18.69
C ARG A 25 -0.93 -0.54 19.57
N GLU A 26 0.39 -0.51 19.63
CA GLU A 26 1.16 0.46 20.40
C GLU A 26 0.95 1.89 19.89
N GLY A 27 0.91 2.07 18.56
CA GLY A 27 0.66 3.37 17.93
C GLY A 27 -0.70 3.95 18.33
N PHE A 28 -1.77 3.14 18.25
CA PHE A 28 -3.11 3.56 18.63
C PHE A 28 -3.22 3.77 20.15
N GLU A 29 -2.67 2.87 20.97
CA GLU A 29 -2.64 3.00 22.43
C GLU A 29 -1.92 4.28 22.90
N LYS A 30 -0.77 4.61 22.30
CA LYS A 30 0.01 5.82 22.58
C LYS A 30 -0.78 7.10 22.30
N ASN A 31 -1.69 7.04 21.31
CA ASN A 31 -2.56 8.15 20.95
C ASN A 31 -3.90 8.14 21.71
N GLY A 32 -4.05 7.27 22.72
CA GLY A 32 -5.25 7.17 23.55
C GLY A 32 -6.42 6.46 22.88
N ILE A 33 -6.17 5.70 21.81
CA ILE A 33 -7.17 4.97 21.04
C ILE A 33 -7.06 3.48 21.39
N THR A 34 -7.98 2.97 22.21
CA THR A 34 -7.96 1.57 22.69
C THR A 34 -9.16 0.74 22.25
N GLU A 35 -10.25 1.38 21.83
CA GLU A 35 -11.54 0.71 21.59
C GLU A 35 -11.91 0.60 20.10
N PHE A 36 -11.17 1.27 19.21
CA PHE A 36 -11.53 1.37 17.80
C PHE A 36 -10.30 1.55 16.91
N VAL A 37 -10.19 0.72 15.87
CA VAL A 37 -9.16 0.83 14.83
C VAL A 37 -9.86 1.13 13.50
N PRO A 38 -9.64 2.30 12.89
CA PRO A 38 -10.31 2.73 11.64
C PRO A 38 -9.84 2.02 10.37
N VAL A 39 -8.90 1.08 10.47
CA VAL A 39 -8.34 0.34 9.34
C VAL A 39 -8.28 -1.15 9.67
N ARG A 40 -8.60 -2.01 8.69
CA ARG A 40 -8.56 -3.46 8.85
C ARG A 40 -8.18 -4.15 7.55
N ILE A 41 -7.19 -5.04 7.60
CA ILE A 41 -6.94 -5.96 6.48
C ILE A 41 -8.05 -7.01 6.43
N VAL A 42 -8.64 -7.20 5.26
CA VAL A 42 -9.75 -8.13 5.02
C VAL A 42 -9.25 -9.43 4.40
N ALA A 43 -8.33 -9.35 3.44
CA ALA A 43 -7.74 -10.50 2.79
C ALA A 43 -6.36 -10.19 2.26
N LEU A 44 -5.44 -11.13 2.43
CA LEU A 44 -4.16 -11.15 1.72
C LEU A 44 -4.36 -11.99 0.46
N LEU A 45 -4.38 -11.34 -0.70
CA LEU A 45 -4.79 -12.01 -1.95
C LEU A 45 -3.63 -12.79 -2.56
N GLY A 46 -2.44 -12.23 -2.48
CA GLY A 46 -1.21 -12.87 -2.93
C GLY A 46 -0.21 -11.84 -3.41
N THR A 47 0.78 -12.32 -4.15
CA THR A 47 1.82 -11.50 -4.75
C THR A 47 1.95 -11.78 -6.24
N CYS A 48 2.55 -10.84 -6.95
CA CYS A 48 2.95 -10.98 -8.34
C CYS A 48 4.31 -10.30 -8.53
N ARG A 49 5.10 -10.72 -9.51
CA ARG A 49 6.40 -10.13 -9.82
C ARG A 49 6.28 -9.03 -10.87
N THR A 50 7.20 -8.07 -10.90
CA THR A 50 7.14 -6.93 -11.82
C THR A 50 7.21 -7.31 -13.29
N ASP A 51 7.92 -8.38 -13.64
CA ASP A 51 7.98 -8.91 -15.01
C ASP A 51 6.60 -9.36 -15.54
N GLU A 52 5.71 -9.79 -14.65
CA GLU A 52 4.32 -10.13 -14.98
C GLU A 52 3.34 -8.94 -14.84
N TYR A 53 3.80 -7.81 -14.27
CA TYR A 53 2.99 -6.61 -14.00
C TYR A 53 3.71 -5.30 -14.39
N MET A 54 4.22 -5.25 -15.63
CA MET A 54 4.90 -4.06 -16.17
C MET A 54 3.97 -2.88 -16.47
N ASP A 55 2.65 -3.10 -16.50
CA ASP A 55 1.63 -2.09 -16.77
C ASP A 55 1.15 -1.35 -15.52
N CYS A 56 1.84 -1.51 -14.38
CA CYS A 56 1.56 -0.73 -13.18
C CYS A 56 1.70 0.77 -13.48
N PRO A 57 0.63 1.57 -13.32
CA PRO A 57 0.63 2.97 -13.74
C PRO A 57 1.63 3.85 -12.98
N ASN A 58 2.13 3.38 -11.84
CA ASN A 58 3.09 4.08 -10.99
C ASN A 58 4.46 3.40 -10.94
N LEU A 59 4.76 2.43 -11.81
CA LEU A 59 6.12 1.90 -11.96
C LEU A 59 7.04 3.00 -12.52
N PRO A 60 8.11 3.39 -11.82
CA PRO A 60 9.01 4.42 -12.32
C PRO A 60 9.61 4.06 -13.68
N GLU A 61 9.55 5.00 -14.65
CA GLU A 61 10.01 4.78 -16.04
C GLU A 61 11.47 4.30 -16.11
N TRP A 62 12.30 4.74 -15.16
CA TRP A 62 13.72 4.40 -15.11
C TRP A 62 13.94 2.88 -15.00
N HIS A 63 13.10 2.15 -14.27
CA HIS A 63 13.21 0.68 -14.18
C HIS A 63 12.92 0.02 -15.52
N LEU A 64 11.94 0.52 -16.27
CA LEU A 64 11.60 -0.01 -17.59
C LEU A 64 12.69 0.26 -18.62
N ASP A 65 13.26 1.47 -18.59
CA ASP A 65 14.28 1.93 -19.53
C ASP A 65 15.66 1.28 -19.27
N ASN A 66 15.97 0.96 -18.00
CA ASN A 66 17.28 0.43 -17.61
C ASN A 66 17.27 -1.07 -17.33
N ALA A 67 16.14 -1.76 -17.45
CA ALA A 67 16.08 -3.20 -17.21
C ALA A 67 17.03 -4.01 -18.10
N SER A 68 17.38 -3.52 -19.29
CA SER A 68 18.37 -4.14 -20.19
C SER A 68 19.81 -3.63 -20.03
N SER A 69 20.06 -2.74 -19.05
CA SER A 69 21.37 -2.09 -18.86
C SER A 69 22.27 -2.80 -17.85
N TYR A 70 21.69 -3.73 -17.07
CA TYR A 70 22.42 -4.60 -16.15
C TYR A 70 22.96 -5.83 -16.90
N ASP A 71 23.97 -6.49 -16.34
CA ASP A 71 24.55 -7.71 -16.92
C ASP A 71 23.55 -8.88 -16.99
N ASP A 72 22.43 -8.77 -16.28
CA ASP A 72 21.33 -9.74 -16.24
C ASP A 72 20.30 -9.47 -17.36
N PRO A 73 19.63 -10.52 -17.89
CA PRO A 73 18.48 -10.38 -18.77
C PRO A 73 17.42 -9.44 -18.19
N LYS A 74 16.74 -8.68 -19.07
CA LYS A 74 15.67 -7.72 -18.70
C LYS A 74 14.64 -8.35 -17.76
N GLU A 75 14.27 -9.59 -18.04
CA GLU A 75 13.30 -10.35 -17.27
C GLU A 75 13.82 -10.67 -15.86
N GLU A 76 15.11 -10.97 -15.69
CA GLU A 76 15.71 -11.27 -14.39
C GLU A 76 15.75 -10.01 -13.51
N TYR A 77 16.21 -8.88 -14.04
CA TYR A 77 16.16 -7.59 -13.33
C TYR A 77 14.73 -7.21 -12.92
N LEU A 78 13.76 -7.24 -13.84
CA LEU A 78 12.38 -6.90 -13.52
C LEU A 78 11.79 -7.83 -12.46
N ALA A 79 12.11 -9.11 -12.54
CA ALA A 79 11.62 -10.09 -11.59
C ALA A 79 12.29 -9.94 -10.21
N ASP A 80 13.45 -9.29 -10.13
CA ASP A 80 14.22 -9.03 -8.91
C ASP A 80 13.84 -7.70 -8.24
N ILE A 81 13.58 -6.62 -9.01
CA ILE A 81 13.23 -5.29 -8.46
C ILE A 81 11.84 -5.20 -7.83
N GLY A 82 11.02 -6.26 -7.82
CA GLY A 82 9.73 -6.12 -7.16
C GLY A 82 8.86 -7.34 -7.10
N ILE A 83 8.49 -7.67 -5.87
CA ILE A 83 7.29 -8.42 -5.53
C ILE A 83 6.20 -7.39 -5.22
N TYR A 84 5.10 -7.42 -5.96
CA TYR A 84 3.89 -6.67 -5.68
C TYR A 84 2.99 -7.43 -4.72
N PHE A 85 2.54 -6.73 -3.69
CA PHE A 85 1.65 -7.23 -2.64
C PHE A 85 0.22 -6.82 -2.97
N TRP A 86 -0.68 -7.79 -3.02
CA TRP A 86 -2.11 -7.58 -3.28
C TRP A 86 -2.92 -7.90 -2.03
N PHE A 87 -3.71 -6.94 -1.57
CA PHE A 87 -4.55 -7.15 -0.39
C PHE A 87 -5.82 -6.29 -0.39
N ASP A 88 -6.86 -6.83 0.23
CA ASP A 88 -8.09 -6.13 0.55
C ASP A 88 -8.01 -5.55 1.95
N PHE A 89 -8.52 -4.34 2.12
CA PHE A 89 -8.66 -3.70 3.40
C PHE A 89 -9.92 -2.84 3.44
N ASP A 90 -10.40 -2.56 4.64
CA ASP A 90 -11.50 -1.66 4.89
C ASP A 90 -10.99 -0.47 5.69
N ILE A 91 -11.45 0.71 5.33
CA ILE A 91 -11.38 1.90 6.16
C ILE A 91 -12.78 2.19 6.70
N LEU A 92 -12.89 2.35 8.00
CA LEU A 92 -14.11 2.87 8.62
C LEU A 92 -13.97 4.38 8.78
N ASP A 93 -15.04 5.13 8.52
CA ASP A 93 -15.10 6.56 8.84
C ASP A 93 -15.70 6.80 10.24
N ARG A 94 -15.80 8.07 10.65
CA ARG A 94 -16.37 8.46 11.95
C ARG A 94 -17.80 7.96 12.18
N ASP A 95 -18.58 7.87 11.11
CA ASP A 95 -19.98 7.43 11.14
C ASP A 95 -20.07 5.89 11.00
N ARG A 96 -18.92 5.19 11.03
CA ARG A 96 -18.74 3.75 10.86
C ARG A 96 -19.18 3.24 9.50
N GLN A 97 -19.19 4.10 8.49
CA GLN A 97 -19.33 3.66 7.11
C GLN A 97 -18.05 2.99 6.65
N ILE A 98 -18.21 1.87 5.95
CA ILE A 98 -17.09 1.10 5.43
C ILE A 98 -16.77 1.59 4.03
N LEU A 99 -15.52 1.96 3.81
CA LEU A 99 -14.91 2.16 2.51
C LEU A 99 -14.08 0.91 2.16
N PRO A 100 -14.60 0.01 1.30
CA PRO A 100 -13.91 -1.21 0.94
C PRO A 100 -12.87 -0.96 -0.15
N LEU A 101 -11.60 -1.20 0.18
CA LEU A 101 -10.46 -0.87 -0.68
C LEU A 101 -9.63 -2.12 -1.00
N ARG A 102 -8.97 -2.09 -2.17
CA ARG A 102 -7.89 -3.01 -2.54
C ARG A 102 -6.67 -2.19 -2.86
N SER A 103 -5.52 -2.67 -2.46
CA SER A 103 -4.24 -2.07 -2.84
C SER A 103 -3.38 -3.09 -3.56
N VAL A 104 -2.57 -2.57 -4.48
CA VAL A 104 -1.33 -3.19 -4.92
C VAL A 104 -0.19 -2.22 -4.67
N PHE A 105 0.92 -2.70 -4.14
CA PHE A 105 2.16 -1.94 -4.01
C PHE A 105 3.37 -2.88 -4.14
N ASN A 106 4.50 -2.40 -4.65
CA ASN A 106 5.73 -3.19 -4.64
C ASN A 106 6.36 -3.20 -3.23
N GLY A 107 7.08 -4.26 -2.89
CA GLY A 107 7.82 -4.38 -1.63
C GLY A 107 9.07 -3.51 -1.52
N GLY A 108 9.32 -2.61 -2.47
CA GLY A 108 10.60 -1.93 -2.65
C GLY A 108 11.71 -2.86 -3.14
N ASP A 109 12.80 -2.24 -3.59
CA ASP A 109 14.10 -2.88 -3.73
C ASP A 109 15.12 -2.01 -2.99
N ALA A 110 15.62 -2.56 -1.87
CA ALA A 110 16.60 -1.88 -1.01
C ALA A 110 17.93 -1.60 -1.74
N ASP A 111 18.25 -2.37 -2.80
CA ASP A 111 19.48 -2.15 -3.57
C ASP A 111 19.32 -1.03 -4.61
N CYS A 112 18.09 -0.64 -4.94
CA CYS A 112 17.80 0.46 -5.86
C CYS A 112 17.54 1.83 -5.18
N ASN A 113 17.49 1.89 -3.84
CA ASN A 113 17.12 3.08 -3.05
C ASN A 113 15.75 3.68 -3.43
N ASP A 114 14.81 2.83 -3.83
CA ASP A 114 13.46 3.28 -4.16
C ASP A 114 12.51 3.06 -3.00
N GLY A 115 11.61 4.03 -2.81
CA GLY A 115 10.43 3.78 -2.02
C GLY A 115 9.47 2.82 -2.73
N ILE A 116 8.31 2.62 -2.11
CA ILE A 116 7.21 1.86 -2.69
C ILE A 116 6.41 2.69 -3.71
N TRP A 117 5.78 2.00 -4.65
CA TRP A 117 4.82 2.53 -5.58
C TRP A 117 3.67 1.54 -5.75
N GLY A 118 2.51 2.06 -6.11
CA GLY A 118 1.28 1.30 -6.06
C GLY A 118 0.05 2.13 -6.28
N VAL A 119 -1.11 1.50 -6.12
CA VAL A 119 -2.41 2.13 -6.37
C VAL A 119 -3.47 1.43 -5.52
N VAL A 120 -4.47 2.22 -5.13
CA VAL A 120 -5.59 1.80 -4.30
C VAL A 120 -6.89 2.01 -5.07
N TRP A 121 -7.78 1.02 -5.05
CA TRP A 121 -9.09 1.07 -5.69
C TRP A 121 -10.22 0.80 -4.70
N ASP A 122 -11.38 1.38 -4.97
CA ASP A 122 -12.66 0.97 -4.37
C ASP A 122 -13.06 -0.40 -4.95
N ARG A 123 -13.18 -1.40 -4.07
CA ARG A 123 -13.49 -2.79 -4.46
C ARG A 123 -14.84 -2.94 -5.14
N ASN A 124 -15.81 -2.09 -4.80
CA ASN A 124 -17.17 -2.18 -5.32
C ASN A 124 -17.29 -1.57 -6.72
N THR A 125 -16.50 -0.52 -7.00
CA THR A 125 -16.63 0.24 -8.25
C THR A 125 -15.46 0.06 -9.20
N GLY A 126 -14.32 -0.44 -8.73
CA GLY A 126 -13.06 -0.48 -9.48
C GLY A 126 -12.47 0.89 -9.76
N THR A 127 -12.96 1.94 -9.07
CA THR A 127 -12.47 3.32 -9.22
C THR A 127 -11.18 3.49 -8.45
N GLU A 128 -10.17 4.12 -9.05
CA GLU A 128 -8.94 4.51 -8.36
C GLU A 128 -9.26 5.54 -7.26
N VAL A 129 -8.69 5.31 -6.08
CA VAL A 129 -8.88 6.11 -4.87
C VAL A 129 -7.62 6.87 -4.55
N ALA A 130 -6.46 6.20 -4.58
CA ALA A 130 -5.19 6.80 -4.24
C ALA A 130 -4.04 6.21 -5.06
N HIS A 131 -2.99 7.02 -5.22
CA HIS A 131 -1.71 6.60 -5.75
C HIS A 131 -0.68 6.52 -4.62
N VAL A 132 0.25 5.59 -4.77
CA VAL A 132 1.47 5.49 -3.98
C VAL A 132 2.63 5.66 -4.95
N ARG A 133 3.51 6.63 -4.71
CA ARG A 133 4.63 6.92 -5.63
C ARG A 133 5.94 6.96 -4.86
N SER A 134 6.97 6.32 -5.40
CA SER A 134 8.33 6.51 -4.93
C SER A 134 8.77 7.94 -5.23
N ILE A 135 9.35 8.61 -4.24
CA ILE A 135 9.99 9.92 -4.40
C ILE A 135 11.53 9.81 -4.30
N GLY A 136 12.04 8.57 -4.30
CA GLY A 136 13.46 8.22 -4.18
C GLY A 136 13.95 8.19 -2.74
N GLY A 137 15.13 7.59 -2.50
CA GLY A 137 15.79 7.59 -1.20
C GLY A 137 15.04 6.81 -0.12
N ASP A 138 14.45 5.66 -0.48
CA ASP A 138 13.58 4.84 0.36
C ASP A 138 12.30 5.57 0.82
N GLU A 139 11.85 6.60 0.10
CA GLU A 139 10.67 7.39 0.48
C GLU A 139 9.54 7.27 -0.55
N SER A 140 8.31 7.41 -0.07
CA SER A 140 7.10 7.39 -0.90
C SER A 140 6.06 8.38 -0.42
N GLU A 141 5.27 8.88 -1.37
CA GLU A 141 4.10 9.69 -1.10
C GLU A 141 2.81 8.91 -1.37
N ILE A 142 1.78 9.20 -0.58
CA ILE A 142 0.42 8.70 -0.78
C ILE A 142 -0.48 9.90 -1.08
N GLU A 143 -1.16 9.86 -2.22
CA GLU A 143 -2.09 10.88 -2.66
C GLU A 143 -3.46 10.26 -2.90
N VAL A 144 -4.49 10.69 -2.16
CA VAL A 144 -5.87 10.36 -2.52
C VAL A 144 -6.30 11.25 -3.68
N ILE A 145 -6.51 10.65 -4.85
CA ILE A 145 -6.87 11.35 -6.09
C ILE A 145 -8.39 11.46 -6.31
N SER A 146 -9.17 10.65 -5.59
CA SER A 146 -10.60 10.54 -5.84
C SER A 146 -11.40 11.56 -5.04
N GLN A 147 -11.78 12.67 -5.68
CA GLN A 147 -12.59 13.72 -5.04
C GLN A 147 -13.91 13.21 -4.47
N LYS A 148 -14.51 12.20 -5.10
CA LYS A 148 -15.72 11.54 -4.58
C LYS A 148 -15.46 10.97 -3.19
N HIS A 149 -14.36 10.23 -3.01
CA HIS A 149 -14.02 9.59 -1.74
C HIS A 149 -13.57 10.61 -0.70
N ILE A 150 -12.81 11.64 -1.09
CA ILE A 150 -12.46 12.77 -0.21
C ILE A 150 -13.74 13.42 0.34
N ASN A 151 -14.72 13.71 -0.52
CA ASN A 151 -15.94 14.41 -0.11
C ASN A 151 -16.88 13.54 0.72
N SER A 152 -16.87 12.21 0.52
CA SER A 152 -17.74 11.29 1.26
C SER A 152 -17.15 10.91 2.62
N TYR A 153 -15.82 10.83 2.73
CA TYR A 153 -15.15 10.37 3.94
C TYR A 153 -15.34 11.36 5.10
N GLN A 154 -15.83 10.86 6.24
CA GLN A 154 -15.96 11.64 7.47
C GLN A 154 -14.77 11.38 8.40
N PRO A 155 -13.82 12.32 8.57
CA PRO A 155 -12.66 12.12 9.42
C PRO A 155 -13.07 11.98 10.89
N HIS A 156 -12.36 11.12 11.62
CA HIS A 156 -12.54 10.95 13.05
C HIS A 156 -12.06 12.18 13.83
N ASN A 157 -11.11 12.93 13.28
CA ASN A 157 -10.41 14.03 13.97
C ASN A 157 -9.67 13.52 15.22
N ILE A 158 -9.03 12.36 15.10
CA ILE A 158 -8.19 11.76 16.13
C ILE A 158 -6.72 11.84 15.71
N CYS A 159 -5.82 11.76 16.68
CA CYS A 159 -4.40 11.61 16.39
C CYS A 159 -4.15 10.18 15.92
N LEU A 160 -3.96 9.96 14.61
CA LEU A 160 -3.61 8.65 14.08
C LEU A 160 -2.14 8.33 14.38
N PRO A 161 -1.79 7.04 14.51
CA PRO A 161 -0.40 6.62 14.62
C PRO A 161 0.40 7.13 13.43
N GLU A 162 1.66 7.50 13.68
CA GLU A 162 2.59 7.73 12.59
C GLU A 162 2.80 6.41 11.83
N ALA A 163 2.81 6.47 10.51
CA ALA A 163 3.18 5.34 9.67
C ALA A 163 4.71 5.20 9.65
N THR A 164 5.32 4.94 10.80
CA THR A 164 6.77 4.83 10.97
C THR A 164 7.09 3.61 11.84
N SER A 165 6.96 2.42 11.26
CA SER A 165 7.50 1.21 11.90
C SER A 165 9.00 1.09 11.60
N PRO A 166 9.88 0.82 12.59
CA PRO A 166 11.31 0.59 12.36
C PRO A 166 11.61 -0.58 11.42
N GLU A 167 10.67 -1.52 11.32
CA GLU A 167 10.78 -2.70 10.45
C GLU A 167 10.31 -2.41 9.01
N PHE A 168 9.64 -1.27 8.80
CA PHE A 168 9.23 -0.82 7.48
C PHE A 168 10.33 0.06 6.91
N PHE A 169 10.99 -0.43 5.86
CA PHE A 169 12.18 0.22 5.31
C PHE A 169 11.88 1.59 4.66
N CYS A 170 10.62 1.84 4.27
CA CYS A 170 10.24 2.98 3.46
C CYS A 170 9.57 4.12 4.27
N GLY A 171 10.04 5.35 4.12
CA GLY A 171 9.37 6.53 4.67
C GLY A 171 8.08 6.85 3.90
N LEU A 172 6.95 7.04 4.61
CA LEU A 172 5.67 7.42 3.99
C LEU A 172 5.32 8.88 4.29
N TYR A 173 5.02 9.62 3.23
CA TYR A 173 4.54 11.00 3.25
C TYR A 173 3.12 11.09 2.70
N PHE A 174 2.35 12.08 3.14
CA PHE A 174 0.95 12.24 2.76
C PHE A 174 0.77 13.59 2.04
N VAL A 175 0.35 13.57 0.78
CA VAL A 175 0.40 14.76 -0.10
C VAL A 175 -0.54 15.86 0.39
N GLN A 176 -1.70 15.50 0.94
CA GLN A 176 -2.74 16.43 1.37
C GLN A 176 -2.94 16.42 2.90
N ASP A 177 -2.12 15.67 3.64
CA ASP A 177 -2.26 15.41 5.07
C ASP A 177 -3.67 14.90 5.44
N LEU A 178 -4.33 14.16 4.54
CA LEU A 178 -5.67 13.65 4.78
C LEU A 178 -5.60 12.43 5.70
N GLU A 179 -6.56 12.34 6.64
CA GLU A 179 -6.72 11.16 7.49
C GLU A 179 -6.85 9.87 6.65
N LEU A 180 -7.50 9.95 5.49
CA LEU A 180 -7.62 8.83 4.55
C LEU A 180 -6.26 8.38 3.96
N GLU A 181 -5.34 9.31 3.67
CA GLU A 181 -3.99 8.98 3.19
C GLU A 181 -3.18 8.24 4.28
N ILE A 182 -3.28 8.71 5.52
CA ILE A 182 -2.64 8.09 6.68
C ILE A 182 -3.14 6.65 6.88
N LEU A 183 -4.45 6.44 6.83
CA LEU A 183 -5.06 5.12 7.00
C LEU A 183 -4.68 4.15 5.88
N ILE A 184 -4.52 4.62 4.64
CA ILE A 184 -3.99 3.83 3.53
C ILE A 184 -2.53 3.44 3.83
N GLY A 185 -1.70 4.36 4.30
CA GLY A 185 -0.32 4.08 4.69
C GLY A 185 -0.21 3.02 5.79
N LEU A 186 -1.05 3.12 6.83
CA LEU A 186 -1.11 2.12 7.89
C LEU A 186 -1.54 0.73 7.38
N ALA A 187 -2.46 0.68 6.41
CA ALA A 187 -2.87 -0.58 5.78
C ALA A 187 -1.73 -1.23 4.99
N ILE A 188 -0.96 -0.42 4.25
CA ILE A 188 0.22 -0.87 3.49
C ILE A 188 1.29 -1.44 4.44
N GLN A 189 1.62 -0.71 5.51
CA GLN A 189 2.59 -1.17 6.50
C GLN A 189 2.13 -2.45 7.20
N TRP A 190 0.83 -2.56 7.50
CA TRP A 190 0.28 -3.79 8.04
C TRP A 190 0.46 -4.92 7.03
N CYS A 191 0.11 -4.75 5.75
CA CYS A 191 0.34 -5.80 4.77
C CYS A 191 1.81 -6.22 4.65
N TYR A 192 2.75 -5.27 4.72
CA TYR A 192 4.18 -5.53 4.56
C TYR A 192 4.81 -6.25 5.76
N LEU A 193 4.45 -5.85 6.98
CA LEU A 193 5.05 -6.34 8.24
C LEU A 193 4.38 -7.62 8.77
N ARG A 194 3.85 -8.44 7.88
CA ARG A 194 3.10 -9.66 8.22
C ARG A 194 3.76 -10.92 7.69
#